data_AF-A0A6C0HRF2-F1
#
_entry.id   AF-A0A6C0HRF2-F1
#
_cell.length_a   1.000
_cell.length_b   1.000
_cell.length_c   1.000
_cell.angle_alpha   90.00
_cell.angle_beta   90.00
_cell.angle_gamma   90.00
#
_symmetry.space_group_name_H-M   'P 1'
#
loop_
_entity.id
_entity.type
_entity.pdbx_description
1 polymer ?
#
loop_
_entity_poly.entity_id
_entity_poly.type
_entity_poly.pdbx_seq_one_letter_code
_entity_poly.pdbx_strand_id
1 'polypeptide(L)'
;MNFQSTVLLIAVLLLIVCLILIGIALAKSNNIQQWPPIVGNCPDYWVDMSKNGAQCVNVKNLGTCNSGVPTGQHLQMDFTVAPYIGQNAACSKYKWATGCGLTWDGITSGIANPCDTSVNAPK
;
A
#
# COMPACT_ATOMS: atom_id res chain seq x y z
N MET A 1 9.48 57.14 -12.66
CA MET A 1 9.91 55.73 -12.50
C MET A 1 10.91 55.42 -13.61
N ASN A 2 12.09 54.93 -13.28
CA ASN A 2 13.12 54.60 -14.28
C ASN A 2 12.82 53.23 -14.91
N PHE A 3 13.19 53.02 -16.17
CA PHE A 3 12.92 51.78 -16.92
C PHE A 3 13.36 50.52 -16.15
N GLN A 4 14.54 50.58 -15.53
CA GLN A 4 15.10 49.49 -14.72
C GLN A 4 14.24 49.16 -13.49
N SER A 5 13.72 50.18 -12.81
CA SER A 5 12.84 50.01 -11.64
C SER A 5 11.49 49.40 -12.03
N THR A 6 10.97 49.72 -13.21
CA THR A 6 9.72 49.13 -13.74
C THR A 6 9.90 47.64 -14.05
N VAL A 7 11.02 47.27 -14.69
CA VAL A 7 11.34 45.86 -14.99
C VAL A 7 11.50 45.04 -13.70
N LEU A 8 12.20 45.59 -12.70
CA LEU A 8 12.39 44.93 -11.41
C LEU A 8 11.05 44.69 -10.69
N LEU A 9 10.15 45.68 -10.69
CA LEU A 9 8.82 45.56 -10.08
C LEU A 9 8.00 44.44 -10.73
N ILE A 10 7.97 44.38 -12.07
CA ILE A 10 7.23 43.36 -12.81
C ILE A 10 7.80 41.96 -12.55
N ALA A 11 9.13 41.82 -12.52
CA ALA A 11 9.78 40.53 -12.25
C ALA A 11 9.44 39.98 -10.86
N VAL A 12 9.39 40.84 -9.84
CA VAL A 12 9.02 40.44 -8.47
C VAL A 12 7.55 40.02 -8.40
N LEU A 13 6.64 40.75 -9.06
CA LEU A 13 5.22 40.38 -9.11
C LEU A 13 5.01 39.03 -9.81
N LEU A 14 5.67 38.79 -10.93
CA LEU A 14 5.62 37.49 -11.63
C LEU A 14 6.16 36.36 -10.76
N LEU A 15 7.26 36.60 -10.03
CA LEU A 15 7.83 35.61 -9.12
C LEU A 15 6.83 35.24 -8.00
N ILE A 16 6.17 36.23 -7.40
CA ILE A 16 5.16 36.00 -6.35
C ILE A 16 4.00 35.16 -6.91
N VAL A 17 3.51 35.48 -8.12
CA VAL A 17 2.43 34.71 -8.77
C VAL A 17 2.85 33.25 -9.00
N CYS A 18 4.05 33.01 -9.52
CA CYS A 18 4.57 31.65 -9.72
C CYS A 18 4.65 30.86 -8.41
N LEU A 19 5.14 31.48 -7.33
CA LEU A 19 5.23 30.82 -6.02
C LEU A 19 3.86 30.47 -5.44
N ILE A 20 2.85 31.33 -5.63
CA ILE A 20 1.46 31.06 -5.22
C ILE A 20 0.91 29.85 -5.98
N LEU A 21 1.09 29.79 -7.30
CA LEU A 21 0.61 28.67 -8.12
C LEU A 21 1.24 27.34 -7.72
N ILE A 22 2.56 27.34 -7.46
CA ILE A 22 3.28 26.17 -6.95
C ILE A 22 2.73 25.76 -5.58
N GLY A 23 2.55 26.72 -4.66
CA GLY A 23 1.99 26.46 -3.33
C GLY A 23 0.60 25.81 -3.38
N ILE A 24 -0.28 26.30 -4.26
CA ILE A 24 -1.61 25.71 -4.47
C ILE A 24 -1.50 24.30 -5.06
N ALA A 25 -0.63 24.10 -6.06
CA ALA A 25 -0.43 22.79 -6.68
C ALA A 25 0.03 21.73 -5.66
N LEU A 26 0.95 22.10 -4.76
CA LEU A 26 1.42 21.22 -3.69
C LEU A 26 0.34 21.00 -2.62
N ALA A 27 -0.36 22.06 -2.19
CA ALA A 27 -1.44 21.95 -1.19
C ALA A 27 -2.61 21.09 -1.68
N LYS A 28 -2.88 21.11 -2.99
CA LYS A 28 -3.92 20.27 -3.62
C LYS A 28 -3.39 18.88 -4.01
N SER A 29 -2.08 18.66 -3.97
CA SER A 29 -1.46 17.34 -4.07
C SER A 29 -1.64 16.59 -2.73
N ASN A 30 -2.90 16.43 -2.32
CA ASN A 30 -3.27 15.40 -1.38
C ASN A 30 -3.09 14.07 -2.10
N ASN A 31 -1.88 13.55 -2.05
CA ASN A 31 -1.56 12.18 -2.39
C ASN A 31 -2.31 11.30 -1.38
N ILE A 32 -3.60 11.04 -1.64
CA ILE A 32 -4.26 9.83 -1.14
C ILE A 32 -3.67 8.65 -1.92
N GLN A 33 -2.34 8.53 -1.92
CA GLN A 33 -1.72 7.27 -2.23
C GLN A 33 -2.03 6.42 -1.02
N GLN A 34 -2.85 5.40 -1.24
CA GLN A 34 -3.16 4.40 -0.24
C GLN A 34 -1.81 3.81 0.20
N TRP A 35 -1.37 4.19 1.39
CA TRP A 35 -0.16 3.65 1.99
C TRP A 35 -0.42 2.18 2.35
N PRO A 36 0.55 1.26 2.20
CA PRO A 36 1.81 1.43 1.47
C PRO A 36 1.59 1.42 -0.05
N PRO A 37 2.39 2.17 -0.82
CA PRO A 37 2.24 2.29 -2.28
C PRO A 37 2.50 0.97 -3.03
N ILE A 38 3.15 0.02 -2.38
CA ILE A 38 3.40 -1.32 -2.89
C ILE A 38 3.06 -2.30 -1.77
N VAL A 39 2.15 -3.22 -2.05
CA VAL A 39 1.80 -4.34 -1.17
C VAL A 39 2.48 -5.58 -1.74
N GLY A 40 3.21 -6.32 -0.90
CA GLY A 40 3.84 -7.58 -1.31
C GLY A 40 2.82 -8.62 -1.76
N ASN A 41 3.19 -9.47 -2.73
CA ASN A 41 2.31 -10.55 -3.21
C ASN A 41 2.11 -11.67 -2.18
N CYS A 42 3.05 -11.82 -1.25
CA CYS A 42 3.05 -12.80 -0.18
C CYS A 42 3.14 -12.09 1.20
N PRO A 43 2.78 -12.79 2.29
CA PRO A 43 3.00 -12.30 3.65
C PRO A 43 4.47 -11.97 3.95
N ASP A 44 4.72 -11.20 5.01
CA ASP A 44 6.06 -10.77 5.35
C ASP A 44 6.95 -11.98 5.70
N TYR A 45 8.19 -11.96 5.21
CA TYR A 45 9.17 -13.03 5.37
C TYR A 45 8.83 -14.38 4.69
N TRP A 46 7.77 -14.42 3.88
CA TRP A 46 7.51 -15.56 2.99
C TRP A 46 8.30 -15.39 1.68
N VAL A 47 8.59 -16.52 1.03
CA VAL A 47 9.30 -16.53 -0.26
C VAL A 47 8.30 -16.75 -1.38
N ASP A 48 8.26 -15.84 -2.35
CA ASP A 48 7.48 -15.98 -3.58
C ASP A 48 8.30 -16.74 -4.63
N MET A 49 7.99 -18.02 -4.82
CA MET A 49 8.69 -18.86 -5.80
C MET A 49 8.25 -18.56 -7.25
N SER A 50 7.05 -18.00 -7.44
CA SER A 50 6.48 -17.71 -8.76
C SER A 50 6.59 -16.23 -9.15
N LYS A 51 7.01 -15.37 -8.23
CA LYS A 51 7.14 -13.89 -8.37
C LYS A 51 5.82 -13.15 -8.60
N ASN A 52 4.69 -13.82 -8.47
CA ASN A 52 3.35 -13.26 -8.67
C ASN A 52 2.37 -13.61 -7.54
N GLY A 53 2.83 -14.25 -6.47
CA GLY A 53 2.00 -14.68 -5.34
C GLY A 53 1.28 -16.02 -5.52
N ALA A 54 1.49 -16.72 -6.64
CA ALA A 54 0.90 -18.04 -6.87
C ALA A 54 1.59 -19.15 -6.04
N GLN A 55 2.84 -18.93 -5.62
CA GLN A 55 3.60 -19.89 -4.81
C GLN A 55 4.33 -19.20 -3.67
N CYS A 56 3.58 -18.80 -2.64
CA CYS A 56 4.14 -18.21 -1.43
C CYS A 56 4.47 -19.30 -0.42
N VAL A 57 5.73 -19.37 0.04
CA VAL A 57 6.23 -20.40 0.94
C VAL A 57 6.65 -19.82 2.28
N ASN A 58 6.11 -20.36 3.38
CA ASN A 58 6.44 -20.00 4.75
C ASN A 58 7.73 -20.68 5.24
N VAL A 59 8.87 -20.29 4.67
CA VAL A 59 10.17 -20.94 4.98
C VAL A 59 10.58 -20.84 6.45
N LYS A 60 9.98 -19.90 7.21
CA LYS A 60 10.25 -19.70 8.64
C LYS A 60 9.21 -20.33 9.56
N ASN A 61 8.19 -21.02 9.02
CA ASN A 61 7.09 -21.62 9.78
C ASN A 61 6.44 -20.63 10.77
N LEU A 62 6.23 -19.39 10.33
CA LEU A 62 5.59 -18.33 11.12
C LEU A 62 4.09 -18.63 11.31
N GLY A 63 3.50 -18.08 12.37
CA GLY A 63 2.06 -18.19 12.64
C GLY A 63 1.60 -19.58 13.10
N THR A 64 0.28 -19.74 13.20
CA THR A 64 -0.39 -20.92 13.78
C THR A 64 -0.94 -21.89 12.75
N CYS A 65 -1.07 -21.47 11.49
CA CYS A 65 -1.67 -22.26 10.40
C CYS A 65 -0.75 -23.32 9.78
N ASN A 66 0.36 -23.67 10.43
CA ASN A 66 1.27 -24.72 9.96
C ASN A 66 0.77 -26.15 10.33
N SER A 67 -0.35 -26.23 11.05
CA SER A 67 -0.98 -27.48 11.47
C SER A 67 -1.50 -28.25 10.25
N GLY A 68 -0.83 -29.34 9.88
CA GLY A 68 -1.17 -30.16 8.70
C GLY A 68 -0.11 -30.15 7.60
N VAL A 69 0.94 -29.35 7.75
CA VAL A 69 2.11 -29.42 6.87
C VAL A 69 2.95 -30.66 7.23
N PRO A 70 3.25 -31.56 6.27
CA PRO A 70 4.09 -32.72 6.52
C PRO A 70 5.47 -32.36 7.06
N THR A 71 6.06 -33.26 7.85
CA THR A 71 7.42 -33.08 8.37
C THR A 71 8.42 -32.85 7.22
N GLY A 72 9.21 -31.79 7.32
CA GLY A 72 10.18 -31.41 6.28
C GLY A 72 9.60 -30.55 5.15
N GLN A 73 8.32 -30.16 5.23
CA GLN A 73 7.69 -29.22 4.30
C GLN A 73 7.35 -27.90 5.00
N HIS A 74 7.06 -26.88 4.20
CA HIS A 74 6.60 -25.56 4.65
C HIS A 74 5.18 -25.31 4.16
N LEU A 75 4.41 -24.51 4.91
CA LEU A 75 3.10 -24.06 4.46
C LEU A 75 3.25 -23.29 3.14
N GLN A 76 2.45 -23.66 2.14
CA GLN A 76 2.40 -22.99 0.85
C GLN A 76 0.99 -22.48 0.56
N MET A 77 0.91 -21.30 -0.03
CA MET A 77 -0.35 -20.65 -0.38
C MET A 77 -0.27 -20.05 -1.79
N ASP A 78 -1.40 -20.09 -2.49
CA ASP A 78 -1.64 -19.40 -3.75
C ASP A 78 -2.62 -18.24 -3.49
N PHE A 79 -2.14 -17.00 -3.63
CA PHE A 79 -2.95 -15.79 -3.46
C PHE A 79 -3.44 -15.20 -4.80
N THR A 80 -3.27 -15.93 -5.90
CA THR A 80 -3.77 -15.57 -7.24
C THR A 80 -5.11 -16.22 -7.57
N VAL A 81 -5.67 -17.00 -6.63
CA VAL A 81 -6.97 -17.66 -6.76
C VAL A 81 -8.00 -17.09 -5.79
N ALA A 82 -9.28 -17.31 -6.07
CA ALA A 82 -10.35 -16.95 -5.15
C ALA A 82 -10.19 -17.71 -3.80
N PRO A 83 -10.43 -17.07 -2.64
CA PRO A 83 -11.04 -15.75 -2.44
C PRO A 83 -10.05 -14.58 -2.34
N TYR A 84 -8.78 -14.76 -2.70
CA TYR A 84 -7.70 -13.77 -2.55
C TYR A 84 -7.56 -12.82 -3.74
N ILE A 85 -8.50 -12.88 -4.68
CA ILE A 85 -8.62 -12.01 -5.85
C ILE A 85 -10.02 -11.38 -5.92
N GLY A 86 -10.18 -10.34 -6.72
CA GLY A 86 -11.45 -9.61 -6.90
C GLY A 86 -11.71 -8.56 -5.82
N GLN A 87 -12.96 -8.10 -5.72
CA GLN A 87 -13.34 -6.94 -4.89
C GLN A 87 -13.03 -7.12 -3.40
N ASN A 88 -13.15 -8.34 -2.87
CA ASN A 88 -12.94 -8.64 -1.45
C ASN A 88 -11.54 -9.21 -1.15
N ALA A 89 -10.63 -9.20 -2.13
CA ALA A 89 -9.29 -9.80 -2.02
C ALA A 89 -8.54 -9.37 -0.77
N ALA A 90 -8.46 -8.05 -0.53
CA ALA A 90 -7.72 -7.48 0.60
C ALA A 90 -8.31 -7.93 1.94
N CYS A 91 -9.65 -7.96 2.06
CA CYS A 91 -10.32 -8.46 3.26
C CYS A 91 -10.12 -9.97 3.47
N SER A 92 -10.17 -10.78 2.41
CA SER A 92 -9.90 -12.22 2.48
C SER A 92 -8.46 -12.50 2.93
N LYS A 93 -7.48 -11.79 2.35
CA LYS A 93 -6.06 -11.87 2.74
C LYS A 93 -5.87 -11.44 4.20
N TYR A 94 -6.51 -10.35 4.61
CA TYR A 94 -6.48 -9.85 5.99
C TYR A 94 -7.02 -10.87 6.99
N LYS A 95 -8.23 -11.42 6.76
CA LYS A 95 -8.85 -12.41 7.64
C LYS A 95 -8.03 -13.69 7.76
N TRP A 96 -7.49 -14.18 6.65
CA TRP A 96 -6.64 -15.37 6.66
C TRP A 96 -5.34 -15.10 7.42
N ALA A 97 -4.62 -14.02 7.09
CA ALA A 97 -3.34 -13.71 7.71
C ALA A 97 -3.49 -13.46 9.22
N THR A 98 -4.46 -12.65 9.63
CA THR A 98 -4.75 -12.41 11.05
C THR A 98 -5.20 -13.67 11.79
N GLY A 99 -6.05 -14.49 11.17
CA GLY A 99 -6.47 -15.78 11.74
C GLY A 99 -5.30 -16.76 11.94
N CYS A 100 -4.28 -16.66 11.09
CA CYS A 100 -3.05 -17.43 11.19
C CYS A 100 -1.95 -16.77 12.05
N GLY A 101 -2.19 -15.57 12.62
CA GLY A 101 -1.17 -14.82 13.36
C GLY A 101 0.02 -14.41 12.51
N LEU A 102 -0.20 -14.14 11.23
CA LEU A 102 0.80 -13.71 10.25
C LEU A 102 0.72 -12.20 10.02
N THR A 103 1.87 -11.57 9.79
CA THR A 103 1.95 -10.18 9.33
C THR A 103 2.09 -10.11 7.82
N TRP A 104 1.49 -9.09 7.23
CA TRP A 104 1.57 -8.77 5.82
C TRP A 104 1.45 -7.25 5.68
N ASP A 105 2.56 -6.60 5.33
CA ASP A 105 2.59 -5.14 5.19
C ASP A 105 1.63 -4.67 4.09
N GLY A 106 0.82 -3.65 4.42
CA GLY A 106 -0.24 -3.16 3.56
C GLY A 106 -1.49 -4.04 3.46
N ILE A 107 -1.55 -5.13 4.23
CA ILE A 107 -2.77 -5.94 4.42
C ILE A 107 -3.15 -5.95 5.90
N THR A 108 -2.32 -6.51 6.78
CA THR A 108 -2.59 -6.62 8.23
C THR A 108 -1.97 -5.51 9.05
N SER A 109 -0.98 -4.80 8.51
CA SER A 109 -0.26 -3.71 9.18
C SER A 109 -0.12 -2.51 8.25
N GLY A 110 0.08 -1.33 8.82
CA GLY A 110 0.28 -0.10 8.07
C GLY A 110 -0.99 0.50 7.45
N ILE A 111 -2.14 -0.18 7.53
CA ILE A 111 -3.43 0.26 6.98
C ILE A 111 -4.59 0.06 7.96
N ALA A 112 -5.70 0.76 7.72
CA ALA A 112 -6.98 0.46 8.34
C ALA A 112 -7.49 -0.91 7.87
N ASN A 113 -8.32 -1.57 8.68
CA ASN A 113 -8.87 -2.88 8.38
C ASN A 113 -9.60 -2.86 7.01
N PRO A 114 -9.12 -3.62 6.00
CA PRO A 114 -9.69 -3.57 4.65
C PRO A 114 -11.08 -4.23 4.56
N CYS A 115 -11.55 -4.90 5.61
CA CYS A 115 -12.90 -5.43 5.72
C CYS A 115 -13.92 -4.41 6.24
N ASP A 116 -13.48 -3.28 6.79
CA ASP A 116 -14.37 -2.28 7.35
C ASP A 116 -14.92 -1.37 6.24
N THR A 117 -16.18 -1.58 5.87
CA THR A 117 -16.86 -0.81 4.82
C THR A 117 -17.16 0.63 5.24
N SER A 118 -16.96 0.99 6.52
CA SER A 118 -17.17 2.35 7.02
C SER A 118 -16.03 3.32 6.71
N VAL A 119 -14.84 2.81 6.35
CA VAL A 119 -13.63 3.61 6.10
C VAL A 119 -13.53 4.07 4.63
N ASN A 120 -14.30 3.46 3.73
CA ASN A 120 -14.33 3.78 2.30
C ASN A 120 -15.44 4.77 1.89
N ALA A 121 -16.13 5.38 2.86
CA ALA A 121 -16.98 6.52 2.54
C ALA A 121 -16.07 7.73 2.21
N PRO A 122 -16.17 8.33 1.01
CA PRO A 122 -15.49 9.59 0.76
C PRO A 122 -15.98 10.59 1.80
N LYS A 123 -15.05 11.13 2.60
CA LYS A 123 -15.29 12.40 3.29
C LYS A 123 -15.28 13.53 2.27
#